data_AF-A0A143XWB9-F1
#
_entry.id   AF-A0A143XWB9-F1
#
_cell.length_a   1.000
_cell.length_b   1.000
_cell.length_c   1.000
_cell.angle_alpha   90.00
_cell.angle_beta   90.00
_cell.angle_gamma   90.00
#
_symmetry.space_group_name_H-M   'P 1'
#
loop_
_entity.id
_entity.type
_entity.pdbx_description
1 polymer ?
#
loop_
_entity_poly.entity_id
_entity_poly.type
_entity_poly.pdbx_seq_one_letter_code
_entity_poly.pdbx_strand_id
1 'polypeptide(L)' 'MSDIMTEKEMQTVKMSTLYQLRLIIANGEKEEYTKDEIVELLDKIAMAKEQE' A
#
# COMPACT_ATOMS: atom_id res chain seq x y z
N MET A 1 -5.91 -10.68 22.30
CA MET A 1 -6.80 -11.69 21.67
C MET A 1 -8.21 -11.11 21.76
N SER A 2 -8.78 -10.49 20.73
CA SER A 2 -8.75 -10.85 19.32
C SER A 2 -8.54 -9.65 18.38
N ASP A 3 -7.51 -9.73 17.53
CA ASP A 3 -7.35 -8.89 16.33
C ASP A 3 -8.35 -9.31 15.26
N ILE A 4 -9.63 -9.08 15.50
CA ILE A 4 -10.62 -9.09 14.43
C ILE A 4 -10.89 -7.63 14.12
N MET A 5 -9.97 -7.01 13.36
CA MET A 5 -10.29 -5.77 12.66
C MET A 5 -11.61 -5.98 11.92
N THR A 6 -12.56 -5.08 12.13
CA THR A 6 -13.84 -5.14 11.45
C THR A 6 -13.61 -5.05 9.94
N GLU A 7 -14.49 -5.65 9.15
CA GLU A 7 -14.40 -5.59 7.67
C GLU A 7 -14.29 -4.14 7.17
N LYS A 8 -14.91 -3.20 7.90
CA LYS A 8 -14.82 -1.76 7.65
C LYS A 8 -13.41 -1.20 7.88
N GLU A 9 -12.78 -1.53 9.00
CA GLU A 9 -11.40 -1.12 9.29
C GLU A 9 -10.42 -1.75 8.30
N MET A 10 -10.62 -3.02 7.95
CA MET A 10 -9.81 -3.69 6.95
C MET A 10 -10.02 -3.12 5.54
N GLN A 11 -11.24 -2.71 5.19
CA GLN A 11 -11.49 -1.94 3.96
C GLN A 11 -10.81 -0.58 4.01
N THR A 12 -10.90 0.17 5.10
CA THR A 12 -10.22 1.47 5.25
C THR A 12 -8.70 1.33 5.11
N VAL A 13 -8.10 0.30 5.71
CA VAL A 13 -6.66 0.02 5.58
C VAL A 13 -6.29 -0.41 4.16
N LYS A 14 -7.08 -1.27 3.50
CA LYS A 14 -6.86 -1.63 2.09
C LYS A 14 -6.95 -0.41 1.17
N MET A 15 -7.92 0.46 1.43
CA MET A 15 -8.08 1.72 0.72
C MET A 15 -6.93 2.69 0.99
N SER A 16 -6.32 2.66 2.19
CA SER A 16 -5.15 3.49 2.50
C SER A 16 -3.89 2.99 1.79
N THR A 17 -3.64 1.67 1.76
CA THR A 17 -2.52 1.09 1.00
C THR A 17 -2.63 1.39 -0.50
N LEU A 18 -3.81 1.20 -1.10
CA LEU A 18 -4.04 1.53 -2.52
C LEU A 18 -3.88 3.03 -2.80
N TYR A 19 -4.32 3.88 -1.88
CA TYR A 19 -4.14 5.33 -2.00
C TYR A 19 -2.66 5.73 -1.92
N GLN A 20 -1.89 5.12 -1.01
CA GLN A 20 -0.44 5.33 -0.92
C GLN A 20 0.26 4.88 -2.20
N LEU A 21 -0.06 3.70 -2.73
CA LEU A 21 0.48 3.23 -4.00
C LEU A 21 0.14 4.18 -5.15
N ARG A 22 -1.12 4.64 -5.24
CA ARG A 22 -1.55 5.63 -6.23
C ARG A 22 -0.74 6.92 -6.12
N LEU A 23 -0.50 7.42 -4.91
CA LEU A 23 0.30 8.62 -4.71
C LEU A 23 1.74 8.43 -5.18
N ILE A 24 2.37 7.29 -4.90
CA ILE A 24 3.73 7.00 -5.36
C ILE A 24 3.79 7.00 -6.90
N ILE A 25 2.84 6.34 -7.55
CA ILE A 25 2.78 6.27 -9.02
C ILE A 25 2.48 7.65 -9.60
N ALA A 26 1.52 8.39 -9.04
CA ALA A 26 1.10 9.69 -9.57
C ALA A 26 2.15 10.80 -9.41
N ASN A 27 3.04 10.67 -8.43
CA ASN A 27 4.15 11.62 -8.23
C ASN A 27 5.45 11.14 -8.90
N GLY A 28 5.46 9.95 -9.49
CA GLY A 28 6.59 9.44 -10.27
C GLY A 28 6.54 9.92 -11.72
N GLU A 29 7.70 9.98 -12.37
CA GLU A 29 7.82 10.34 -13.79
C GLU A 29 7.69 9.12 -14.72
N LYS A 30 7.57 7.91 -14.16
CA LYS A 30 7.58 6.64 -14.89
C LYS A 30 6.16 6.26 -15.30
N GLU A 31 5.95 6.07 -16.60
CA GLU A 31 4.63 5.73 -17.16
C GLU A 31 4.29 4.24 -17.08
N GLU A 32 5.30 3.37 -17.13
CA GLU A 32 5.13 1.91 -17.13
C GLU A 32 5.90 1.26 -15.99
N TYR A 33 5.27 0.38 -15.22
CA TYR A 33 5.93 -0.40 -14.19
C TYR A 33 5.92 -1.88 -14.55
N THR A 34 7.05 -2.53 -14.32
CA THR A 34 7.09 -3.99 -14.36
C THR A 34 6.40 -4.58 -13.13
N LYS A 35 6.00 -5.85 -13.23
CA LYS A 35 5.42 -6.59 -12.10
C LYS A 35 6.31 -6.54 -10.86
N ASP A 36 7.62 -6.73 -11.04
CA ASP A 36 8.57 -6.79 -9.93
C ASP A 36 8.71 -5.42 -9.24
N GLU A 37 8.69 -4.32 -10.01
CA GLU A 37 8.69 -2.97 -9.43
C GLU A 37 7.41 -2.66 -8.65
N ILE A 38 6.24 -3.13 -9.12
CA ILE A 38 4.99 -2.97 -8.38
C ILE A 38 5.06 -3.72 -7.03
N VAL A 39 5.63 -4.93 -7.02
CA VAL A 39 5.84 -5.70 -5.79
C VAL A 39 6.77 -4.95 -4.83
N GLU A 40 7.89 -4.42 -5.33
CA GLU A 40 8.80 -3.60 -4.49
C GLU A 40 8.12 -2.36 -3.90
N LEU A 41 7.23 -1.70 -4.64
CA LEU A 41 6.48 -0.56 -4.11
C LEU A 41 5.51 -0.98 -3.00
N LEU A 42 4.87 -2.14 -3.13
CA LEU A 42 4.01 -2.71 -2.09
C LEU A 42 4.81 -3.06 -0.83
N ASP A 43 5.99 -3.66 -1.00
CA ASP A 43 6.89 -4.00 0.10
C ASP A 43 7.34 -2.74 0.87
N LYS A 44 7.68 -1.66 0.15
CA LYS A 44 8.01 -0.37 0.77
C LYS A 44 6.86 0.19 1.60
N ILE A 45 5.62 0.07 1.12
CA ILE A 45 4.44 0.53 1.88
C ILE A 45 4.23 -0.34 3.12
N ALA A 46 4.42 -1.66 3.02
CA ALA A 46 4.32 -2.57 4.16
C ALA A 46 5.37 -2.26 5.23
N MET A 47 6.64 -2.11 4.84
CA MET A 47 7.74 -1.75 5.75
C MET A 47 7.51 -0.40 6.45
N ALA A 48 6.96 0.59 5.75
CA ALA A 48 6.65 1.89 6.34
C ALA A 48 5.57 1.79 7.42
N LYS A 49 4.57 0.90 7.24
CA LYS A 49 3.51 0.65 8.24
C LYS A 49 3.98 -0.15 9.45
N GLU A 50 5.00 -0.99 9.31
CA GLU A 50 5.60 -1.71 10.44
C GLU A 50 6.43 -0.79 11.37
N GLN A 51 6.81 0.40 10.89
CA GLN A 51 7.58 1.39 11.66
C GLN A 51 6.71 2.43 12.38
N GLU A 52 5.40 2.47 12.10
CA GLU A 52 4.38 3.29 12.80
C GLU A 52 3.77 2.54 13.99
#